data_AF-A0AAN7QA99-F1
#
_entry.id   AF-A0AAN7QA99-F1
#
_cell.length_a   1.000
_cell.length_b   1.000
_cell.length_c   1.000
_cell.angle_alpha   90.00
_cell.angle_beta   90.00
_cell.angle_gamma   90.00
#
_symmetry.space_group_name_H-M   'P 1'
#
loop_
_entity.id
_entity.type
_entity.pdbx_description
1 polymer ?
#
loop_
_entity_poly.entity_id
_entity_poly.type
_entity_poly.pdbx_seq_one_letter_code
_entity_poly.pdbx_strand_id
1 'polypeptide(L)'
;MSTIRFLARVLRRRLSTACASLLDSVPWTQAPVSRVSPAAESLFHVSVDVSHAPRLASSHTRAGQYLQLRTPGAVWPTFLAIASPPARAAAEGVFEFLVASVPGSTAERLCRLKRGDLVELSAVMGEGFDVDQIEPPEDYPTVLMFATGSGISPIRSLVESRFDAARRSDVRLYYGAMNFRRMAYQDRFKYWASSGIEIIPVLSEPDCNWMGEAGNVQAAFSKDIKISSPFSTGAIICGHRHMREVSLFNFYMIVSSQVVEIAFYHLSVAPLSQFDLQK
;
A
#
# COMPACT_ATOMS: atom_id res chain seq x y z
N MET A 1 38.59 31.09 6.96
CA MET A 1 37.55 30.59 6.02
C MET A 1 37.91 29.28 5.28
N SER A 2 39.14 28.75 5.38
CA SER A 2 39.56 27.52 4.68
C SER A 2 39.21 26.22 5.43
N THR A 3 39.29 26.22 6.76
CA THR A 3 39.20 25.00 7.60
C THR A 3 37.77 24.45 7.75
N ILE A 4 36.75 25.32 7.74
CA ILE A 4 35.34 24.95 7.88
C ILE A 4 34.82 24.21 6.64
N ARG A 5 35.30 24.58 5.44
CA ARG A 5 34.93 23.91 4.18
C ARG A 5 35.53 22.50 4.07
N PHE A 6 36.66 22.25 4.73
CA PHE A 6 37.29 20.93 4.78
C PHE A 6 36.54 19.98 5.74
N LEU A 7 36.19 20.46 6.95
CA LEU A 7 35.38 19.67 7.89
C LEU A 7 34.00 19.32 7.31
N ALA A 8 33.32 20.24 6.62
CA ALA A 8 32.03 19.99 5.99
C ALA A 8 32.10 18.91 4.88
N ARG A 9 33.22 18.83 4.14
CA ARG A 9 33.45 17.79 3.12
C ARG A 9 33.74 16.42 3.74
N VAL A 10 34.47 16.36 4.85
CA VAL A 10 34.76 15.10 5.57
C VAL A 10 33.51 14.57 6.27
N LEU A 11 32.70 15.43 6.89
CA LEU A 11 31.42 15.07 7.51
C LEU A 11 30.39 14.59 6.46
N ARG A 12 30.30 15.25 5.29
CA ARG A 12 29.44 14.78 4.19
C ARG A 12 29.86 13.40 3.66
N ARG A 13 31.16 13.14 3.52
CA ARG A 13 31.66 11.82 3.07
C ARG A 13 31.39 10.69 4.07
N ARG A 14 31.43 10.97 5.38
CA ARG A 14 31.12 9.99 6.43
C ARG A 14 29.62 9.69 6.55
N LEU A 15 28.76 10.69 6.35
CA LEU A 15 27.30 10.48 6.33
C LEU A 15 26.83 9.69 5.11
N SER A 16 27.43 9.90 3.93
CA SER A 16 27.10 9.14 2.72
C SER A 16 27.54 7.66 2.79
N THR A 17 28.64 7.36 3.49
CA THR A 17 29.09 5.96 3.67
C THR A 17 28.30 5.23 4.77
N ALA A 18 27.93 5.93 5.85
CA ALA A 18 27.14 5.34 6.95
C ALA A 18 25.72 4.94 6.52
N CYS A 19 25.07 5.71 5.65
CA CYS A 19 23.73 5.38 5.13
C CYS A 19 23.79 4.21 4.13
N ALA A 20 24.85 4.12 3.33
CA ALA A 20 25.05 3.00 2.40
C ALA A 20 25.35 1.69 3.15
N SER A 21 26.16 1.72 4.22
CA SER A 21 26.48 0.52 5.01
C SER A 21 25.30 -0.06 5.79
N LEU A 22 24.25 0.72 6.03
CA LEU A 22 23.03 0.24 6.70
C LEU A 22 22.07 -0.47 5.72
N LEU A 23 22.19 -0.23 4.42
CA LEU A 23 21.40 -0.90 3.38
C LEU A 23 21.98 -2.27 2.98
N ASP A 24 23.26 -2.50 3.26
CA ASP A 24 23.96 -3.76 2.95
C ASP A 24 23.77 -4.88 3.99
N SER A 25 23.07 -4.63 5.09
CA SER A 25 22.83 -5.63 6.14
C SER A 25 21.51 -6.40 6.00
N VAL A 26 20.63 -5.98 5.07
CA VAL A 26 19.37 -6.67 4.82
C VAL A 26 19.64 -7.88 3.91
N PRO A 27 19.36 -9.12 4.35
CA PRO A 27 19.48 -10.27 3.47
C PRO A 27 18.44 -10.17 2.35
N TRP A 28 18.91 -10.14 1.11
CA TRP A 28 18.07 -10.07 -0.09
C TRP A 28 17.85 -11.48 -0.66
N THR A 29 16.60 -11.81 -0.96
CA THR A 29 16.22 -13.01 -1.71
C THR A 29 16.05 -12.63 -3.17
N GLN A 30 16.86 -13.21 -4.06
CA GLN A 30 16.64 -13.05 -5.50
C GLN A 30 15.52 -13.97 -5.98
N ALA A 31 14.61 -13.44 -6.79
CA ALA A 31 13.46 -14.17 -7.30
C ALA A 31 13.10 -13.69 -8.72
N PRO A 32 12.63 -14.58 -9.61
CA PRO A 32 12.19 -14.18 -10.94
C PRO A 32 10.80 -13.56 -10.90
N VAL A 33 10.61 -12.53 -11.71
CA VAL A 33 9.29 -11.99 -12.03
C VAL A 33 8.53 -13.01 -12.86
N SER A 34 7.33 -13.39 -12.42
CA SER A 34 6.47 -14.33 -13.14
C SER A 34 5.56 -13.60 -14.14
N ARG A 35 5.10 -12.39 -13.80
CA ARG A 35 4.23 -11.57 -14.65
C ARG A 35 4.33 -10.08 -14.33
N VAL A 36 4.31 -9.25 -15.37
CA VAL A 36 4.01 -7.82 -15.26
C VAL A 36 2.88 -7.49 -16.23
N SER A 37 1.86 -6.78 -15.78
CA SER A 37 0.76 -6.33 -16.63
C SER A 37 0.17 -5.01 -16.15
N PRO A 38 -0.39 -4.17 -17.05
CA PRO A 38 -1.17 -3.01 -16.64
C PRO A 38 -2.31 -3.42 -15.71
N ALA A 39 -2.50 -2.65 -14.63
CA ALA A 39 -3.60 -2.78 -13.67
C ALA A 39 -4.60 -1.63 -13.80
N ALA A 40 -4.07 -0.43 -14.05
CA ALA A 40 -4.80 0.79 -14.38
C ALA A 40 -3.80 1.75 -15.07
N GLU A 41 -4.23 2.94 -15.46
CA GLU A 41 -3.30 3.95 -15.96
C GLU A 41 -2.22 4.26 -14.90
N SER A 42 -0.94 4.15 -15.31
CA SER A 42 0.24 4.32 -14.45
C SER A 42 0.37 3.34 -13.26
N LEU A 43 -0.46 2.30 -13.19
CA LEU A 43 -0.41 1.24 -12.18
C LEU A 43 -0.23 -0.14 -12.83
N PHE A 44 0.65 -0.97 -12.26
CA PHE A 44 1.01 -2.27 -12.82
C PHE A 44 0.90 -3.37 -11.77
N HIS A 45 0.36 -4.52 -12.17
CA HIS A 45 0.51 -5.75 -11.42
C HIS A 45 1.92 -6.29 -11.67
N VAL A 46 2.63 -6.58 -10.59
CA VAL A 46 3.92 -7.27 -10.61
C VAL A 46 3.80 -8.52 -9.75
N SER A 47 3.94 -9.68 -10.37
CA SER A 47 3.94 -10.99 -9.71
C SER A 47 5.35 -11.53 -9.67
N VAL A 48 5.76 -12.02 -8.51
CA VAL A 48 7.10 -12.56 -8.25
C VAL A 48 6.98 -13.99 -7.76
N ASP A 49 7.71 -14.91 -8.38
CA ASP A 49 7.77 -16.31 -7.99
C ASP A 49 8.78 -16.49 -6.85
N VAL A 50 8.25 -16.83 -5.68
CA VAL A 50 9.00 -17.08 -4.44
C VAL A 50 8.92 -18.57 -4.03
N SER A 51 8.56 -19.47 -4.95
CA SER A 51 8.42 -20.91 -4.68
C SER A 51 9.73 -21.57 -4.24
N HIS A 52 10.88 -21.06 -4.71
CA HIS A 52 12.21 -21.49 -4.27
C HIS A 52 12.63 -20.91 -2.91
N ALA A 53 11.85 -19.98 -2.35
CA ALA A 53 12.10 -19.30 -1.09
C ALA A 53 10.95 -19.54 -0.08
N PRO A 54 10.69 -20.79 0.33
CA PRO A 54 9.53 -21.13 1.16
C PRO A 54 9.50 -20.40 2.50
N ARG A 55 10.67 -20.07 3.08
CA ARG A 55 10.75 -19.27 4.32
C ARG A 55 10.25 -17.84 4.12
N LEU A 56 10.54 -17.23 2.96
CA LEU A 56 10.05 -15.90 2.63
C LEU A 56 8.54 -15.96 2.40
N ALA A 57 8.07 -16.94 1.60
CA ALA A 57 6.65 -17.14 1.34
C ALA A 57 5.84 -17.34 2.63
N SER A 58 6.32 -18.20 3.55
CA SER A 58 5.66 -18.47 4.84
C SER A 58 5.74 -17.31 5.84
N SER A 59 6.61 -16.32 5.62
CA SER A 59 6.72 -15.14 6.48
C SER A 59 5.62 -14.11 6.23
N HIS A 60 4.92 -14.19 5.09
CA HIS A 60 3.70 -13.43 4.85
C HIS A 60 2.52 -14.15 5.52
N THR A 61 2.19 -13.72 6.73
CA THR A 61 1.19 -14.35 7.60
C THR A 61 -0.08 -13.53 7.74
N ARG A 62 0.00 -12.20 7.56
CA ARG A 62 -1.11 -11.26 7.73
C ARG A 62 -1.24 -10.32 6.54
N ALA A 63 -2.49 -10.04 6.16
CA ALA A 63 -2.78 -9.02 5.16
C ALA A 63 -2.21 -7.68 5.61
N GLY A 64 -1.70 -6.90 4.65
CA GLY A 64 -1.13 -5.59 4.92
C GLY A 64 0.35 -5.59 5.30
N GLN A 65 0.97 -6.75 5.44
CA GLN A 65 2.44 -6.85 5.46
C GLN A 65 3.05 -6.40 4.13
N TYR A 66 4.34 -6.09 4.18
CA TYR A 66 5.06 -5.48 3.08
C TYR A 66 6.52 -5.85 3.05
N LEU A 67 7.22 -5.48 1.99
CA LEU A 67 8.66 -5.68 1.89
C LEU A 67 9.30 -4.60 1.03
N GLN A 68 10.62 -4.58 1.04
CA GLN A 68 11.42 -3.83 0.09
C GLN A 68 11.64 -4.66 -1.17
N LEU A 69 11.44 -4.05 -2.34
CA LEU A 69 11.68 -4.65 -3.64
C LEU A 69 12.62 -3.77 -4.46
N ARG A 70 13.59 -4.38 -5.14
CA ARG A 70 14.48 -3.69 -6.08
C ARG A 70 14.90 -4.57 -7.24
N THR A 71 15.37 -3.96 -8.31
CA THR A 71 16.11 -4.68 -9.36
C THR A 71 17.55 -4.92 -8.90
N PRO A 72 18.19 -6.03 -9.28
CA PRO A 72 19.61 -6.27 -8.96
C PRO A 72 20.50 -5.06 -9.32
N GLY A 73 21.37 -4.68 -8.39
CA GLY A 73 22.26 -3.52 -8.55
C GLY A 73 21.62 -2.15 -8.37
N ALA A 74 20.30 -2.05 -8.13
CA ALA A 74 19.69 -0.80 -7.73
C ALA A 74 20.07 -0.43 -6.29
N VAL A 75 20.50 0.81 -6.08
CA VAL A 75 20.90 1.32 -4.75
C VAL A 75 19.67 1.47 -3.84
N TRP A 76 18.56 1.96 -4.38
CA TRP A 76 17.38 2.32 -3.61
C TRP A 76 16.25 1.33 -3.83
N PRO A 77 15.80 0.59 -2.81
CA PRO A 77 14.59 -0.21 -2.92
C PRO A 77 13.33 0.66 -2.85
N THR A 78 12.20 0.06 -3.21
CA THR A 78 10.88 0.62 -2.94
C THR A 78 10.09 -0.28 -1.98
N PHE A 79 9.30 0.32 -1.09
CA PHE A 79 8.44 -0.42 -0.17
C PHE A 79 7.11 -0.72 -0.85
N LEU A 80 6.72 -1.99 -0.88
CA LEU A 80 5.49 -2.43 -1.52
C LEU A 80 4.70 -3.34 -0.59
N ALA A 81 3.42 -3.01 -0.44
CA ALA A 81 2.44 -3.89 0.19
C ALA A 81 2.27 -5.17 -0.62
N ILE A 82 2.27 -6.32 0.04
CA ILE A 82 1.92 -7.58 -0.62
C ILE A 82 0.41 -7.55 -0.86
N ALA A 83 0.01 -7.56 -2.13
CA ALA A 83 -1.38 -7.46 -2.56
C ALA A 83 -2.09 -8.82 -2.60
N SER A 84 -1.34 -9.92 -2.76
CA SER A 84 -1.85 -11.27 -2.64
C SER A 84 -2.16 -11.62 -1.18
N PRO A 85 -3.18 -12.47 -0.90
CA PRO A 85 -3.42 -12.99 0.45
C PRO A 85 -2.28 -13.89 0.96
N PRO A 86 -2.04 -13.96 2.29
CA PRO A 86 -1.08 -14.90 2.92
C PRO A 86 -1.22 -16.35 2.46
N ALA A 87 -2.46 -16.85 2.39
CA ALA A 87 -2.73 -18.23 1.98
C ALA A 87 -2.27 -18.53 0.55
N ARG A 88 -2.29 -17.51 -0.33
CA ARG A 88 -1.87 -17.67 -1.72
C ARG A 88 -0.35 -17.77 -1.84
N ALA A 89 0.38 -16.97 -1.06
CA ALA A 89 1.83 -17.11 -0.97
C ALA A 89 2.23 -18.51 -0.47
N ALA A 90 1.53 -19.03 0.54
CA ALA A 90 1.80 -20.36 1.08
C ALA A 90 1.47 -21.51 0.10
N ALA A 91 0.39 -21.38 -0.68
CA ALA A 91 -0.07 -22.43 -1.58
C ALA A 91 0.61 -22.40 -2.96
N GLU A 92 0.78 -21.21 -3.54
CA GLU A 92 1.28 -21.03 -4.91
C GLU A 92 2.75 -20.58 -4.96
N GLY A 93 3.32 -20.11 -3.85
CA GLY A 93 4.67 -19.56 -3.84
C GLY A 93 4.79 -18.27 -4.65
N VAL A 94 3.74 -17.43 -4.67
CA VAL A 94 3.72 -16.18 -5.45
C VAL A 94 3.38 -15.00 -4.55
N PHE A 95 4.15 -13.91 -4.70
CA PHE A 95 3.77 -12.59 -4.20
C PHE A 95 3.26 -11.72 -5.36
N GLU A 96 2.17 -11.00 -5.13
CA GLU A 96 1.63 -10.02 -6.06
C GLU A 96 1.73 -8.61 -5.46
N PHE A 97 2.07 -7.63 -6.30
CA PHE A 97 2.17 -6.23 -5.93
C PHE A 97 1.39 -5.36 -6.91
N LEU A 98 0.90 -4.21 -6.44
CA LEU A 98 0.42 -3.12 -7.30
C LEU A 98 1.40 -1.96 -7.22
N VAL A 99 2.06 -1.67 -8.34
CA VAL A 99 3.16 -0.71 -8.40
C VAL A 99 2.75 0.50 -9.22
N ALA A 100 2.83 1.69 -8.61
CA ALA A 100 2.67 2.96 -9.31
C ALA A 100 3.97 3.32 -10.02
N SER A 101 3.91 3.57 -11.32
CA SER A 101 5.08 3.98 -12.08
C SER A 101 5.44 5.44 -11.77
N VAL A 102 6.54 5.64 -11.07
CA VAL A 102 7.08 6.98 -10.75
C VAL A 102 8.36 7.22 -11.56
N PRO A 103 8.41 8.21 -12.46
CA PRO A 103 9.57 8.45 -13.31
C PRO A 103 10.90 8.56 -12.54
N GLY A 104 11.94 7.91 -13.06
CA GLY A 104 13.29 7.90 -12.48
C GLY A 104 13.46 7.02 -11.24
N SER A 105 12.39 6.36 -10.76
CA SER A 105 12.43 5.54 -9.55
C SER A 105 12.62 4.04 -9.84
N THR A 106 12.92 3.28 -8.79
CA THR A 106 12.90 1.81 -8.83
C THR A 106 11.51 1.26 -9.19
N ALA A 107 10.42 1.94 -8.80
CA ALA A 107 9.07 1.54 -9.14
C ALA A 107 8.82 1.58 -10.66
N GLU A 108 9.29 2.62 -11.36
CA GLU A 108 9.22 2.67 -12.82
C GLU A 108 9.99 1.52 -13.48
N ARG A 109 11.16 1.15 -12.94
CA ARG A 109 11.93 0.01 -13.45
C ARG A 109 11.17 -1.30 -13.28
N LEU A 110 10.57 -1.53 -12.11
CA LEU A 110 9.76 -2.71 -11.81
C LEU A 110 8.58 -2.85 -12.79
N CYS A 111 7.91 -1.75 -13.14
CA CYS A 111 6.80 -1.74 -14.09
C CYS A 111 7.19 -2.11 -15.53
N ARG A 112 8.49 -2.11 -15.86
CA ARG A 112 9.01 -2.42 -17.21
C ARG A 112 9.66 -3.81 -17.30
N LEU A 113 9.69 -4.55 -16.20
CA LEU A 113 10.24 -5.90 -16.17
C LEU A 113 9.40 -6.87 -16.99
N LYS A 114 10.05 -7.94 -17.43
CA LYS A 114 9.46 -9.05 -18.17
C LYS A 114 9.55 -10.32 -17.34
N ARG A 115 8.77 -11.32 -17.73
CA ARG A 115 8.85 -12.65 -17.14
C ARG A 115 10.28 -13.17 -17.22
N GLY A 116 10.81 -13.65 -16.09
CA GLY A 116 12.18 -14.16 -15.95
C GLY A 116 13.20 -13.13 -15.50
N ASP A 117 12.90 -11.82 -15.58
CA ASP A 117 13.78 -10.80 -15.00
C ASP A 117 13.86 -10.99 -13.49
N LEU A 118 15.05 -10.75 -12.91
CA LEU A 118 15.27 -10.94 -11.49
C LEU A 118 14.93 -9.67 -10.70
N VAL A 119 14.40 -9.88 -9.50
CA VAL A 119 14.22 -8.87 -8.45
C VAL A 119 14.81 -9.36 -7.14
N GLU A 120 15.11 -8.43 -6.24
CA GLU A 120 15.61 -8.69 -4.89
C GLU A 120 14.55 -8.25 -3.88
N LEU A 121 14.12 -9.18 -3.03
CA LEU A 121 13.15 -8.97 -1.96
C LEU A 121 13.86 -8.98 -0.60
N SER A 122 13.52 -8.04 0.27
CA SER A 122 13.85 -8.18 1.69
C SER A 122 12.99 -9.27 2.35
N ALA A 123 13.24 -9.53 3.63
CA ALA A 123 12.25 -10.19 4.48
C ALA A 123 10.91 -9.43 4.46
N VAL A 124 9.82 -10.16 4.73
CA VAL A 124 8.51 -9.56 4.98
C VAL A 124 8.58 -8.75 6.28
N MET A 125 7.93 -7.58 6.27
CA MET A 125 7.94 -6.56 7.30
C MET A 125 6.52 -6.15 7.66
N GLY A 126 6.37 -5.56 8.85
CA GLY A 126 5.10 -5.08 9.38
C GLY A 126 4.30 -6.18 10.07
N GLU A 127 3.46 -5.78 11.02
CA GLU A 127 2.59 -6.68 11.79
C GLU A 127 1.31 -7.08 11.03
N GLY A 128 1.07 -6.46 9.87
CA GLY A 128 -0.19 -6.59 9.13
C GLY A 128 -1.35 -5.89 9.84
N PHE A 129 -2.58 -6.12 9.35
CA PHE A 129 -3.77 -5.60 9.99
C PHE A 129 -4.11 -6.49 11.18
N ASP A 130 -4.21 -5.89 12.35
CA ASP A 130 -4.67 -6.57 13.57
C ASP A 130 -6.20 -6.65 13.59
N VAL A 131 -6.75 -7.45 12.68
CA VAL A 131 -8.20 -7.63 12.53
C VAL A 131 -8.85 -8.30 13.73
N ASP A 132 -8.06 -8.98 14.58
CA ASP A 132 -8.53 -9.60 15.82
C ASP A 132 -9.13 -8.57 16.79
N GLN A 133 -8.77 -7.29 16.66
CA GLN A 133 -9.37 -6.21 17.46
C GLN A 133 -10.85 -5.99 17.13
N ILE A 134 -11.25 -6.24 15.88
CA ILE A 134 -12.60 -5.99 15.35
C ILE A 134 -13.37 -7.29 15.12
N GLU A 135 -13.04 -8.30 15.92
CA GLU A 135 -13.71 -9.59 16.02
C GLU A 135 -14.35 -9.73 17.42
N PRO A 136 -15.42 -10.52 17.57
CA PRO A 136 -16.16 -11.20 16.51
C PRO A 136 -17.03 -10.21 15.69
N PRO A 137 -17.53 -10.60 14.49
CA PRO A 137 -18.30 -9.69 13.62
C PRO A 137 -19.58 -9.15 14.26
N GLU A 138 -20.15 -9.89 15.22
CA GLU A 138 -21.34 -9.47 15.98
C GLU A 138 -21.06 -8.26 16.88
N ASP A 139 -19.85 -8.16 17.42
CA ASP A 139 -19.42 -7.05 18.29
C ASP A 139 -18.96 -5.83 17.48
N TYR A 140 -18.55 -6.06 16.22
CA TYR A 140 -18.11 -5.03 15.28
C TYR A 140 -18.87 -5.14 13.94
N PRO A 141 -20.19 -4.88 13.95
CA PRO A 141 -21.04 -5.03 12.77
C PRO A 141 -20.77 -3.98 11.71
N THR A 142 -20.06 -2.89 12.05
CA THR A 142 -19.63 -1.83 11.12
C THR A 142 -18.12 -1.86 10.94
N VAL A 143 -17.64 -1.95 9.70
CA VAL A 143 -16.22 -1.79 9.35
C VAL A 143 -16.05 -0.83 8.18
N LEU A 144 -15.24 0.21 8.39
CA LEU A 144 -14.95 1.24 7.40
C LEU A 144 -13.53 1.10 6.88
N MET A 145 -13.38 0.87 5.58
CA MET A 145 -12.11 0.74 4.90
C MET A 145 -11.84 1.97 4.03
N PHE A 146 -10.62 2.49 4.10
CA PHE A 146 -10.18 3.66 3.33
C PHE A 146 -8.92 3.30 2.55
N ALA A 147 -9.01 3.36 1.23
CA ALA A 147 -7.90 3.10 0.33
C ALA A 147 -7.69 4.28 -0.61
N THR A 148 -6.44 4.65 -0.89
CA THR A 148 -6.11 5.57 -2.00
C THR A 148 -5.00 5.03 -2.89
N GLY A 149 -5.17 5.10 -4.21
CA GLY A 149 -4.15 4.68 -5.18
C GLY A 149 -3.68 3.23 -4.96
N SER A 150 -2.37 3.02 -4.83
CA SER A 150 -1.79 1.70 -4.55
C SER A 150 -2.07 1.17 -3.12
N GLY A 151 -2.61 2.01 -2.23
CA GLY A 151 -3.09 1.61 -0.90
C GLY A 151 -4.26 0.63 -0.93
N ILE A 152 -4.86 0.36 -2.10
CA ILE A 152 -5.81 -0.74 -2.28
C ILE A 152 -5.16 -2.12 -2.18
N SER A 153 -3.84 -2.24 -2.37
CA SER A 153 -3.10 -3.51 -2.31
C SER A 153 -3.30 -4.28 -1.00
N PRO A 154 -3.04 -3.68 0.17
CA PRO A 154 -3.26 -4.36 1.44
C PRO A 154 -4.75 -4.67 1.68
N ILE A 155 -5.67 -3.79 1.24
CA ILE A 155 -7.12 -4.03 1.33
C ILE A 155 -7.53 -5.23 0.48
N ARG A 156 -7.00 -5.37 -0.74
CA ARG A 156 -7.23 -6.57 -1.55
C ARG A 156 -6.74 -7.82 -0.82
N SER A 157 -5.51 -7.78 -0.27
CA SER A 157 -4.97 -8.91 0.49
C SER A 157 -5.89 -9.28 1.66
N LEU A 158 -6.45 -8.29 2.36
CA LEU A 158 -7.39 -8.48 3.45
C LEU A 158 -8.73 -9.09 2.98
N VAL A 159 -9.39 -8.44 2.02
CA VAL A 159 -10.71 -8.83 1.51
C VAL A 159 -10.68 -10.21 0.84
N GLU A 160 -9.59 -10.53 0.14
CA GLU A 160 -9.38 -11.86 -0.46
C GLU A 160 -8.78 -12.86 0.54
N SER A 161 -8.67 -12.50 1.83
CA SER A 161 -8.27 -13.39 2.93
C SER A 161 -9.45 -13.69 3.87
N ARG A 162 -9.18 -13.91 5.17
CA ARG A 162 -10.15 -14.34 6.19
C ARG A 162 -11.05 -13.22 6.73
N PHE A 163 -11.27 -12.15 5.96
CA PHE A 163 -12.13 -11.06 6.40
C PHE A 163 -13.60 -11.37 6.13
N ASP A 164 -14.34 -11.71 7.19
CA ASP A 164 -15.73 -12.14 7.10
C ASP A 164 -16.70 -10.94 7.00
N ALA A 165 -16.65 -10.24 5.86
CA ALA A 165 -17.50 -9.08 5.60
C ALA A 165 -19.00 -9.45 5.56
N ALA A 166 -19.34 -10.66 5.10
CA ALA A 166 -20.72 -11.11 4.94
C ALA A 166 -21.48 -11.33 6.27
N ARG A 167 -20.76 -11.55 7.38
CA ARG A 167 -21.34 -11.62 8.73
C ARG A 167 -21.55 -10.26 9.40
N ARG A 168 -21.10 -9.17 8.78
CA ARG A 168 -21.23 -7.81 9.28
C ARG A 168 -22.40 -7.12 8.56
N SER A 169 -23.10 -6.22 9.24
CA SER A 169 -24.25 -5.53 8.65
C SER A 169 -23.87 -4.32 7.80
N ASP A 170 -22.69 -3.73 8.02
CA ASP A 170 -22.22 -2.53 7.32
C ASP A 170 -20.70 -2.61 7.09
N VAL A 171 -20.28 -2.93 5.87
CA VAL A 171 -18.86 -2.92 5.49
C VAL A 171 -18.69 -2.04 4.27
N ARG A 172 -17.99 -0.91 4.44
CA ARG A 172 -17.83 0.11 3.40
C ARG A 172 -16.37 0.30 3.04
N LEU A 173 -16.06 0.32 1.75
CA LEU A 173 -14.74 0.65 1.20
C LEU A 173 -14.82 1.98 0.44
N TYR A 174 -14.30 3.04 1.04
CA TYR A 174 -14.05 4.30 0.35
C TYR A 174 -12.73 4.20 -0.42
N TYR A 175 -12.82 4.06 -1.74
CA TYR A 175 -11.66 3.88 -2.61
C TYR A 175 -11.39 5.11 -3.46
N GLY A 176 -10.37 5.87 -3.06
CA GLY A 176 -9.92 7.09 -3.72
C GLY A 176 -8.96 6.82 -4.88
N ALA A 177 -9.25 7.42 -6.04
CA ALA A 177 -8.34 7.53 -7.17
C ALA A 177 -8.44 8.92 -7.81
N MET A 178 -7.49 9.25 -8.68
CA MET A 178 -7.53 10.51 -9.44
C MET A 178 -8.74 10.52 -10.37
N ASN A 179 -8.85 9.50 -11.21
CA ASN A 179 -9.98 9.28 -12.11
C ASN A 179 -10.24 7.77 -12.21
N PHE A 180 -11.31 7.40 -12.89
CA PHE A 180 -11.70 5.99 -13.00
C PHE A 180 -10.63 5.15 -13.73
N ARG A 181 -9.93 5.71 -14.73
CA ARG A 181 -8.86 5.00 -15.46
C ARG A 181 -7.65 4.66 -14.58
N ARG A 182 -7.45 5.38 -13.48
CA ARG A 182 -6.38 5.17 -12.49
C ARG A 182 -6.81 4.35 -11.28
N MET A 183 -8.03 3.80 -11.30
CA MET A 183 -8.55 2.95 -10.24
C MET A 183 -8.26 1.49 -10.56
N ALA A 184 -7.36 0.83 -9.81
CA ALA A 184 -7.02 -0.57 -10.04
C ALA A 184 -8.11 -1.51 -9.48
N TYR A 185 -8.08 -2.78 -9.90
CA TYR A 185 -8.98 -3.84 -9.40
C TYR A 185 -10.48 -3.61 -9.63
N GLN A 186 -10.87 -2.80 -10.61
CA GLN A 186 -12.28 -2.63 -10.99
C GLN A 186 -12.95 -3.97 -11.36
N ASP A 187 -12.19 -4.89 -11.95
CA ASP A 187 -12.62 -6.25 -12.27
C ASP A 187 -13.02 -7.06 -11.03
N ARG A 188 -12.51 -6.69 -9.85
CA ARG A 188 -12.80 -7.35 -8.57
C ARG A 188 -14.01 -6.78 -7.84
N PHE A 189 -14.53 -5.62 -8.25
CA PHE A 189 -15.59 -4.94 -7.49
C PHE A 189 -16.83 -5.79 -7.32
N LYS A 190 -17.25 -6.52 -8.37
CA LYS A 190 -18.38 -7.43 -8.28
C LYS A 190 -18.17 -8.54 -7.26
N TYR A 191 -16.95 -9.09 -7.19
CA TYR A 191 -16.59 -10.13 -6.23
C TYR A 191 -16.60 -9.58 -4.80
N TRP A 192 -15.93 -8.46 -4.54
CA TRP A 192 -15.92 -7.83 -3.21
C TRP A 192 -17.33 -7.42 -2.75
N ALA A 193 -18.16 -6.90 -3.66
CA ALA A 193 -19.56 -6.60 -3.37
C ALA A 193 -20.36 -7.85 -3.00
N SER A 194 -20.16 -8.96 -3.71
CA SER A 194 -20.82 -10.23 -3.37
C SER A 194 -20.34 -10.82 -2.02
N SER A 195 -19.16 -10.40 -1.54
CA SER A 195 -18.65 -10.77 -0.23
C SER A 195 -19.19 -9.89 0.91
N GLY A 196 -20.10 -8.96 0.64
CA GLY A 196 -20.73 -8.09 1.63
C GLY A 196 -20.08 -6.71 1.78
N ILE A 197 -19.23 -6.29 0.85
CA ILE A 197 -18.54 -4.98 0.90
C ILE A 197 -19.22 -3.99 -0.04
N GLU A 198 -19.78 -2.92 0.51
CA GLU A 198 -20.17 -1.77 -0.29
C GLU A 198 -18.92 -0.99 -0.71
N ILE A 199 -18.71 -0.84 -2.01
CA ILE A 199 -17.56 -0.11 -2.55
C ILE A 199 -18.04 1.27 -2.97
N ILE A 200 -17.43 2.31 -2.42
CA ILE A 200 -17.70 3.71 -2.71
C ILE A 200 -16.47 4.28 -3.42
N PRO A 201 -16.46 4.30 -4.77
CA PRO A 201 -15.38 4.93 -5.52
C PRO A 201 -15.42 6.45 -5.32
N VAL A 202 -14.27 7.06 -5.05
CA VAL A 202 -14.13 8.51 -4.84
C VAL A 202 -13.09 9.05 -5.79
N LEU A 203 -13.46 10.00 -6.66
CA LEU A 203 -12.57 10.55 -7.68
C LEU A 203 -12.19 12.00 -7.37
N SER A 204 -10.88 12.31 -7.32
CA SER A 204 -10.44 13.70 -7.10
C SER A 204 -10.50 14.56 -8.37
N GLU A 205 -10.38 13.94 -9.53
CA GLU A 205 -10.45 14.54 -10.87
C GLU A 205 -11.39 13.69 -11.75
N PRO A 206 -12.70 13.68 -11.46
CA PRO A 206 -13.66 12.89 -12.22
C PRO A 206 -13.84 13.40 -13.66
N ASP A 207 -14.18 12.49 -14.57
CA ASP A 207 -14.73 12.86 -15.88
C ASP A 207 -16.10 13.54 -15.71
N CYS A 208 -16.52 14.35 -16.69
CA CYS A 208 -17.76 15.15 -16.60
C CYS A 208 -19.05 14.33 -16.44
N ASN A 209 -19.02 13.04 -16.76
CA ASN A 209 -20.14 12.10 -16.64
C ASN A 209 -20.13 11.30 -15.34
N TRP A 210 -19.19 11.57 -14.42
CA TRP A 210 -19.11 10.90 -13.13
C TRP A 210 -20.27 11.32 -12.23
N MET A 211 -21.07 10.34 -11.81
CA MET A 211 -22.22 10.54 -10.92
C MET A 211 -21.96 10.08 -9.48
N GLY A 212 -20.78 9.52 -9.20
CA GLY A 212 -20.40 9.03 -7.89
C GLY A 212 -19.74 10.11 -7.01
N GLU A 213 -19.05 9.68 -5.96
CA GLU A 213 -18.40 10.61 -5.03
C GLU A 213 -17.19 11.31 -5.67
N ALA A 214 -17.11 12.62 -5.46
CA ALA A 214 -16.03 13.47 -5.95
C ALA A 214 -15.29 14.13 -4.78
N GLY A 215 -13.98 14.36 -4.96
CA GLY A 215 -13.10 14.95 -3.97
C GLY A 215 -12.17 13.92 -3.32
N ASN A 216 -12.11 13.92 -1.98
CA ASN A 216 -11.31 12.98 -1.21
C ASN A 216 -12.19 12.02 -0.40
N VAL A 217 -11.61 10.88 0.01
CA VAL A 217 -12.35 9.82 0.73
C VAL A 217 -12.92 10.28 2.06
N GLN A 218 -12.30 11.27 2.71
CA GLN A 218 -12.79 11.86 3.95
C GLN A 218 -14.07 12.66 3.72
N ALA A 219 -14.10 13.48 2.66
CA ALA A 219 -15.26 14.28 2.30
C ALA A 219 -16.44 13.40 1.87
N ALA A 220 -16.16 12.32 1.11
CA ALA A 220 -17.17 11.32 0.77
C ALA A 220 -17.77 10.68 2.03
N PHE A 221 -16.92 10.24 2.96
CA PHE A 221 -17.36 9.69 4.24
C PHE A 221 -18.16 10.71 5.07
N SER A 222 -17.73 11.98 5.11
CA SER A 222 -18.40 13.04 5.87
C SER A 222 -19.82 13.36 5.39
N LYS A 223 -20.15 13.09 4.12
CA LYS A 223 -21.52 13.24 3.59
C LYS A 223 -22.46 12.13 4.03
N ASP A 224 -21.90 10.96 4.34
CA ASP A 224 -22.65 9.73 4.65
C ASP A 224 -22.27 9.17 6.02
N ILE A 225 -22.08 10.06 7.01
CA ILE A 225 -21.88 9.67 8.40
C ILE A 225 -23.19 9.06 8.92
N LYS A 226 -23.35 7.78 8.64
CA LYS A 226 -24.32 6.87 9.25
C LYS A 226 -23.52 5.84 10.03
N ILE A 227 -23.11 6.22 11.24
CA ILE A 227 -22.50 5.29 12.19
C ILE A 227 -23.45 5.23 13.37
N SER A 228 -24.09 4.07 13.53
CA SER A 228 -25.05 3.87 14.64
C SER A 228 -24.34 3.74 15.99
N SER A 229 -23.12 3.19 16.00
CA SER A 229 -22.34 3.00 17.22
C SER A 229 -20.83 3.11 16.96
N PRO A 230 -20.22 4.26 17.33
CA PRO A 230 -18.77 4.49 17.27
C PRO A 230 -17.91 3.43 17.95
N PHE A 231 -18.41 2.84 19.05
CA PHE A 231 -17.63 1.92 19.89
C PHE A 231 -17.55 0.50 19.30
N SER A 232 -18.48 0.16 18.42
CA SER A 232 -18.58 -1.13 17.71
C SER A 232 -18.25 -0.96 16.22
N THR A 233 -17.43 0.03 15.89
CA THR A 233 -17.00 0.33 14.52
C THR A 233 -15.50 0.10 14.38
N GLY A 234 -15.12 -0.79 13.47
CA GLY A 234 -13.74 -0.94 13.04
C GLY A 234 -13.37 0.03 11.91
N ALA A 235 -12.14 0.52 11.90
CA ALA A 235 -11.61 1.29 10.79
C ALA A 235 -10.29 0.71 10.27
N ILE A 236 -10.14 0.61 8.95
CA ILE A 236 -8.93 0.12 8.29
C ILE A 236 -8.49 1.16 7.25
N ILE A 237 -7.29 1.70 7.38
CA ILE A 237 -6.84 2.85 6.59
C ILE A 237 -5.52 2.53 5.88
N CYS A 238 -5.49 2.73 4.56
CA CYS A 238 -4.32 2.50 3.72
C CYS A 238 -4.18 3.52 2.58
N GLY A 239 -3.03 4.19 2.50
CA GLY A 239 -2.80 5.17 1.44
C GLY A 239 -1.70 6.16 1.78
N HIS A 240 -1.60 7.22 0.97
CA HIS A 240 -0.59 8.26 1.13
C HIS A 240 -0.69 8.98 2.48
N ARG A 241 0.44 9.45 3.00
CA ARG A 241 0.56 10.12 4.31
C ARG A 241 -0.44 11.27 4.51
N HIS A 242 -0.68 12.06 3.46
CA HIS A 242 -1.63 13.18 3.53
C HIS A 242 -3.07 12.73 3.80
N MET A 243 -3.47 11.56 3.28
CA MET A 243 -4.76 10.97 3.62
C MET A 243 -4.85 10.69 5.13
N ARG A 244 -3.77 10.19 5.74
CA ARG A 244 -3.74 9.85 7.18
C ARG A 244 -3.85 11.07 8.08
N GLU A 245 -3.04 12.10 7.85
CA GLU A 245 -2.99 13.25 8.76
C GLU A 245 -4.34 13.99 8.85
N VAL A 246 -5.09 14.04 7.74
CA VAL A 246 -6.43 14.65 7.70
C VAL A 246 -7.52 13.67 8.16
N SER A 247 -7.39 12.38 7.81
CA SER A 247 -8.33 11.35 8.27
C SER A 247 -8.29 11.23 9.79
N LEU A 248 -7.11 11.08 10.41
CA LEU A 248 -7.01 10.78 11.84
C LEU A 248 -7.68 11.84 12.72
N PHE A 249 -7.62 13.12 12.35
CA PHE A 249 -8.30 14.17 13.12
C PHE A 249 -9.84 14.04 13.09
N ASN A 250 -10.42 13.69 11.94
CA ASN A 250 -11.86 13.48 11.81
C ASN A 250 -12.30 12.09 12.32
N PHE A 251 -11.47 11.05 12.15
CA PHE A 251 -11.77 9.68 12.57
C PHE A 251 -11.63 9.47 14.07
N TYR A 252 -10.62 10.02 14.75
CA TYR A 252 -10.50 9.91 16.22
C TYR A 252 -11.67 10.59 16.96
N MET A 253 -12.29 11.59 16.33
CA MET A 253 -13.48 12.26 16.88
C MET A 253 -14.77 11.45 16.70
N ILE A 254 -14.79 10.46 15.79
CA ILE A 254 -16.00 9.73 15.37
C ILE A 254 -15.93 8.22 15.68
N VAL A 255 -14.75 7.62 15.69
CA VAL A 255 -14.50 6.20 15.95
C VAL A 255 -13.63 6.13 17.20
N SER A 256 -14.26 6.01 18.36
CA SER A 256 -13.61 6.22 19.66
C SER A 256 -12.91 4.96 20.23
N SER A 257 -12.73 3.90 19.44
CA SER A 257 -12.35 2.61 20.02
C SER A 257 -11.23 1.86 19.31
N GLN A 258 -11.27 1.63 17.99
CA GLN A 258 -10.25 0.78 17.35
C GLN A 258 -10.01 1.16 15.88
N VAL A 259 -8.83 1.72 15.62
CA VAL A 259 -8.34 1.99 14.26
C VAL A 259 -7.18 1.04 13.99
N VAL A 260 -7.35 0.18 12.99
CA VAL A 260 -6.30 -0.75 12.52
C VAL A 260 -5.58 -0.10 11.35
N GLU A 261 -4.32 0.27 11.55
CA GLU A 261 -3.58 1.10 10.60
C GLU A 261 -2.40 0.38 9.95
N ILE A 262 -2.23 0.57 8.64
CA ILE A 262 -0.95 0.30 7.98
C ILE A 262 -0.56 1.45 7.07
N ALA A 263 0.64 1.95 7.34
CA ALA A 263 1.24 3.08 6.67
C ALA A 263 2.19 2.64 5.54
N PHE A 264 1.82 2.92 4.29
CA PHE A 264 2.74 2.77 3.17
C PHE A 264 3.44 4.09 2.85
N TYR A 265 4.75 4.12 3.07
CA TYR A 265 5.59 5.22 2.62
C TYR A 265 6.15 4.85 1.25
N HIS A 266 5.72 5.53 0.19
CA HIS A 266 6.55 5.65 -1.00
C HIS A 266 7.71 6.59 -0.62
N LEU A 267 8.70 6.07 0.13
CA LEU A 267 10.00 6.71 0.30
C LEU A 267 10.75 6.56 -1.02
N SER A 268 10.31 7.27 -2.05
CA SER A 268 11.23 7.67 -3.10
C SER A 268 12.21 8.63 -2.44
N VAL A 269 13.34 8.13 -1.96
CA VAL A 269 14.50 8.97 -1.72
C VAL A 269 15.03 9.38 -3.10
N ALA A 270 14.30 10.25 -3.79
CA ALA A 270 14.94 11.12 -4.76
C ALA A 270 15.76 12.10 -3.91
N PRO A 271 17.07 12.28 -4.18
CA PRO A 271 17.86 13.23 -3.43
C PRO A 271 17.21 14.62 -3.56
N LEU A 272 16.91 15.24 -2.42
CA LEU A 272 16.70 16.68 -2.33
C LEU A 272 17.98 17.38 -2.79
N SER A 273 18.12 17.58 -4.10
CA SER A 273 19.04 18.55 -4.67
C SER A 273 18.66 18.85 -6.12
N GLN A 274 18.48 20.14 -6.39
CA GLN A 274 18.24 20.78 -7.70
C GLN A 274 16.78 20.89 -8.13
N PHE A 275 16.01 21.76 -7.47
CA PHE A 275 15.10 22.72 -8.11
C PHE A 275 14.57 23.64 -7.00
N ASP A 276 15.39 24.64 -6.64
CA ASP A 276 14.96 25.99 -6.24
C ASP A 276 16.16 26.74 -5.68
N LEU A 277 16.82 27.46 -6.58
CA LEU A 277 17.54 28.71 -6.32
C LEU A 277 17.74 29.35 -7.70
N GLN A 278 16.66 29.88 -8.27
CA GLN A 278 16.63 31.01 -9.19
C GLN A 278 15.19 31.35 -9.58
N LYS A 279 14.51 32.13 -8.74
CA LYS A 279 13.93 33.45 -9.08
C LYS A 279 13.34 34.08 -7.82
#